data_AF-X1KA93-F1
#
_entry.id   AF-X1KA93-F1
#
_cell.length_a   1.000
_cell.length_b   1.000
_cell.length_c   1.000
_cell.angle_alpha   90.00
_cell.angle_beta   90.00
_cell.angle_gamma   90.00
#
_symmetry.space_group_name_H-M   'P 1'
#
loop_
_entity.id
_entity.type
_entity.pdbx_description
1 polymer ?
#
loop_
_entity_poly.entity_id
_entity_poly.type
_entity_poly.pdbx_seq_one_letter_code
_entity_poly.pdbx_strand_id
1 'polypeptide(L)'
;MAVAVVDRYKDIRYRVVKWRSEASLVYKIIFALSMACFTGLAAQVRVPLPWTPIPITGQTFAVLLSGILLGRWYGGLSQVFYIGAGAAGLPWFAGWSGGISHLLGPTGGYLIGFILAALFLGHFVDRYIRARSF
;
A
#
# COMPACT_ATOMS: atom_id res chain seq x y z
N MET A 1 35.65 -7.21 -10.97
CA MET A 1 34.92 -7.10 -9.69
C MET A 1 33.71 -6.15 -9.76
N ALA A 2 33.86 -4.90 -10.23
CA ALA A 2 32.75 -3.94 -10.33
C ALA A 2 31.59 -4.37 -11.26
N VAL A 3 31.89 -4.98 -12.41
CA VAL A 3 30.87 -5.47 -13.37
C VAL A 3 29.94 -6.51 -12.73
N ALA A 4 30.49 -7.45 -11.97
CA ALA A 4 29.72 -8.49 -11.27
C ALA A 4 28.76 -7.93 -10.20
N VAL A 5 29.14 -6.80 -9.55
CA VAL A 5 28.28 -6.13 -8.56
C VAL A 5 27.09 -5.45 -9.24
N VAL A 6 27.33 -4.75 -10.36
CA VAL A 6 26.28 -4.07 -11.14
C VAL A 6 25.30 -5.08 -11.72
N ASP A 7 25.79 -6.20 -12.26
CA ASP A 7 24.92 -7.23 -12.83
C ASP A 7 24.08 -7.91 -11.75
N ARG A 8 24.67 -8.26 -10.59
CA ARG A 8 23.92 -8.80 -9.44
C ARG A 8 22.79 -7.86 -9.00
N TYR A 9 23.05 -6.55 -8.95
CA TYR A 9 22.05 -5.55 -8.58
C TYR A 9 20.87 -5.52 -9.57
N LYS A 10 21.15 -5.51 -10.88
CA LYS A 10 20.09 -5.55 -11.91
C LYS A 10 19.26 -6.82 -11.82
N ASP A 11 19.90 -7.94 -11.53
CA ASP A 11 19.29 -9.26 -11.47
C ASP A 11 18.36 -9.44 -10.26
N ILE A 12 18.77 -8.92 -9.10
CA ILE A 12 17.91 -8.83 -7.90
C ILE A 12 16.68 -7.97 -8.20
N ARG A 13 16.87 -6.78 -8.78
CA ARG A 13 15.76 -5.87 -9.11
C ARG A 13 14.78 -6.49 -10.10
N TYR A 14 15.29 -7.19 -11.11
CA TYR A 14 14.44 -7.91 -12.07
C TYR A 14 13.61 -8.99 -11.37
N ARG A 15 14.23 -9.84 -10.54
CA ARG A 15 13.52 -10.89 -9.79
C ARG A 15 12.44 -10.33 -8.87
N VAL A 16 12.72 -9.23 -8.17
CA VAL A 16 11.79 -8.55 -7.25
C VAL A 16 10.55 -8.00 -7.95
N VAL A 17 10.55 -7.85 -9.28
CA VAL A 17 9.35 -7.45 -10.02
C VAL A 17 8.75 -8.61 -10.80
N LYS A 18 9.60 -9.48 -11.37
CA LYS A 18 9.18 -10.62 -12.17
C LYS A 18 8.31 -11.61 -11.38
N TRP A 19 8.58 -11.78 -10.07
CA TRP A 19 7.78 -12.71 -9.25
C TRP A 19 6.28 -12.39 -9.27
N ARG A 20 5.90 -11.10 -9.41
CA ARG A 20 4.49 -10.69 -9.45
C ARG A 20 3.77 -11.16 -10.71
N SER A 21 4.47 -11.26 -11.83
CA SER A 21 3.90 -11.80 -13.06
C SER A 21 3.78 -13.32 -13.00
N GLU A 22 4.74 -14.00 -12.38
CA GLU A 22 4.81 -15.47 -12.31
C GLU A 22 3.96 -16.08 -11.19
N ALA A 23 3.64 -15.30 -10.16
CA ALA A 23 2.78 -15.74 -9.07
C ALA A 23 1.37 -16.10 -9.57
N SER A 24 0.77 -17.13 -8.97
CA SER A 24 -0.64 -17.45 -9.21
C SER A 24 -1.56 -16.34 -8.70
N LEU A 25 -2.80 -16.31 -9.19
CA LEU A 25 -3.81 -15.35 -8.74
C LEU A 25 -4.00 -15.40 -7.21
N VAL A 26 -4.04 -16.61 -6.65
CA VAL A 26 -4.20 -16.85 -5.21
C VAL A 26 -3.10 -16.14 -4.41
N TYR A 27 -1.84 -16.30 -4.81
CA TYR A 27 -0.72 -15.63 -4.14
C TYR A 27 -0.84 -14.11 -4.22
N LYS A 28 -1.25 -13.55 -5.37
CA LYS A 28 -1.41 -12.10 -5.52
C LYS A 28 -2.50 -11.54 -4.61
N ILE A 29 -3.61 -12.26 -4.45
CA ILE A 29 -4.69 -11.90 -3.52
C ILE A 29 -4.19 -11.97 -2.07
N ILE A 30 -3.48 -13.04 -1.71
CA ILE A 30 -2.88 -13.19 -0.37
C ILE A 30 -1.94 -12.01 -0.08
N PHE A 31 -1.05 -11.66 -1.02
CA PHE A 31 -0.15 -10.52 -0.83
C PHE A 31 -0.89 -9.18 -0.72
N ALA A 32 -1.96 -8.97 -1.49
CA ALA A 32 -2.80 -7.78 -1.37
C ALA A 32 -3.47 -7.71 0.02
N LEU A 33 -3.97 -8.82 0.53
CA LEU A 33 -4.55 -8.91 1.88
C LEU A 33 -3.50 -8.68 2.97
N SER A 34 -2.33 -9.32 2.87
CA SER A 34 -1.22 -9.11 3.80
C SER A 34 -0.79 -7.64 3.86
N MET A 35 -0.76 -6.97 2.72
CA MET A 35 -0.42 -5.55 2.65
C MET A 35 -1.54 -4.65 3.19
N ALA A 36 -2.80 -5.09 3.14
CA ALA A 36 -3.92 -4.41 3.79
C ALA A 36 -3.80 -4.51 5.32
N CYS A 37 -3.48 -5.71 5.83
CA CYS A 37 -3.18 -5.92 7.25
C CYS A 37 -2.00 -5.06 7.70
N PHE A 38 -0.92 -5.01 6.91
CA PHE A 38 0.21 -4.13 7.20
C PHE A 38 -0.18 -2.66 7.24
N THR A 39 -1.06 -2.21 6.33
CA THR A 39 -1.60 -0.84 6.34
C THR A 39 -2.37 -0.55 7.62
N GLY A 40 -3.21 -1.48 8.09
CA GLY A 40 -3.95 -1.35 9.36
C GLY A 40 -3.04 -1.33 10.59
N LEU A 41 -1.97 -2.13 10.60
CA LEU A 41 -0.96 -2.07 11.66
C LEU A 41 -0.18 -0.75 11.64
N ALA A 42 0.23 -0.29 10.45
CA ALA A 42 0.91 0.98 10.28
C ALA A 42 0.02 2.17 10.65
N ALA A 43 -1.31 2.04 10.57
CA ALA A 43 -2.26 3.04 11.02
C ALA A 43 -2.20 3.32 12.52
N GLN A 44 -1.72 2.38 13.31
CA GLN A 44 -1.62 2.53 14.75
C GLN A 44 -0.41 3.38 15.15
N VAL A 45 0.60 3.48 14.28
CA VAL A 45 1.68 4.47 14.42
C VAL A 45 1.10 5.83 14.07
N ARG A 46 0.59 6.54 15.08
CA ARG A 46 -0.08 7.84 14.91
C ARG A 46 0.55 8.91 15.79
N VAL A 47 0.69 10.10 15.22
CA VAL A 47 1.11 11.32 15.92
C VAL A 47 -0.04 12.32 15.85
N PRO A 48 -0.74 12.58 16.97
CA PRO A 48 -1.82 13.56 17.00
C PRO A 48 -1.26 14.97 16.82
N LEU A 49 -2.03 15.82 16.14
CA LEU A 49 -1.69 17.22 15.92
C LEU A 49 -2.70 18.11 16.66
N PRO A 50 -2.26 19.15 17.41
CA PRO A 50 -3.17 19.95 18.23
C PRO A 50 -4.16 20.83 17.44
N TRP A 51 -3.92 21.07 16.15
CA TRP A 51 -4.73 21.97 15.31
C TRP A 51 -5.67 21.25 14.32
N THR A 52 -5.67 19.91 14.28
CA THR A 52 -6.54 19.14 13.37
C THR A 52 -6.97 17.82 14.01
N PRO A 53 -8.21 17.35 13.77
CA PRO A 53 -8.66 16.06 14.29
C PRO A 53 -7.99 14.86 13.61
N ILE A 54 -7.29 15.07 12.49
CA ILE A 54 -6.69 14.00 11.69
C ILE A 54 -5.21 13.83 12.08
N PRO A 55 -4.81 12.71 12.73
CA PRO A 55 -3.43 12.48 13.09
C PRO A 55 -2.58 12.18 11.84
N ILE A 56 -1.27 12.42 11.94
CA ILE A 56 -0.31 11.83 10.99
C ILE A 56 -0.19 10.35 11.32
N THR A 57 -0.30 9.48 10.31
CA THR A 57 -0.23 8.02 10.51
C THR A 57 0.76 7.35 9.57
N GLY A 58 1.24 6.19 9.96
CA GLY A 58 2.04 5.31 9.10
C GLY A 58 1.28 4.72 7.90
N GLN A 59 -0.04 4.96 7.78
CA GLN A 59 -0.84 4.46 6.66
C GLN A 59 -0.31 4.93 5.32
N THR A 60 0.03 6.21 5.22
CA THR A 60 0.51 6.81 3.96
C THR A 60 1.74 6.08 3.42
N PHE A 61 2.70 5.74 4.29
CA PHE A 61 3.85 4.92 3.93
C PHE A 61 3.45 3.53 3.42
N ALA A 62 2.59 2.82 4.15
CA ALA A 62 2.13 1.49 3.76
C ALA A 62 1.34 1.51 2.43
N VAL A 63 0.51 2.53 2.21
CA VAL A 63 -0.27 2.72 0.98
C VAL A 63 0.66 2.86 -0.22
N LEU A 64 1.66 3.75 -0.14
CA LEU A 64 2.60 3.95 -1.24
C LEU A 64 3.46 2.69 -1.46
N LEU A 65 3.89 2.06 -0.37
CA LEU A 65 4.63 0.80 -0.43
C LEU A 65 3.81 -0.29 -1.12
N SER A 66 2.49 -0.35 -0.93
CA SER A 66 1.62 -1.34 -1.60
C SER A 66 1.60 -1.15 -3.11
N GLY A 67 1.53 0.10 -3.60
CA GLY A 67 1.63 0.42 -5.03
C GLY A 67 2.99 0.03 -5.60
N ILE A 68 4.07 0.30 -4.86
CA ILE A 68 5.43 -0.08 -5.27
C ILE A 68 5.61 -1.60 -5.29
N LEU A 69 5.13 -2.31 -4.26
CA LEU A 69 5.37 -3.74 -4.04
C LEU A 69 4.42 -4.68 -4.77
N LEU A 70 3.23 -4.23 -5.14
CA LEU A 70 2.21 -5.08 -5.78
C LEU A 70 1.81 -4.58 -7.17
N GLY A 71 2.26 -3.39 -7.57
CA GLY A 71 1.89 -2.76 -8.84
C GLY A 71 0.50 -2.11 -8.77
N ARG A 72 0.01 -1.65 -9.92
CA ARG A 72 -1.24 -0.88 -10.03
C ARG A 72 -2.42 -1.61 -9.40
N TRP A 73 -2.74 -2.79 -9.92
CA TRP A 73 -3.99 -3.48 -9.60
C TRP A 73 -4.02 -4.07 -8.20
N TYR A 74 -2.97 -4.81 -7.83
CA TYR A 74 -2.93 -5.49 -6.52
C TYR A 74 -2.56 -4.54 -5.38
N GLY A 75 -1.83 -3.44 -5.65
CA GLY A 75 -1.64 -2.35 -4.68
C GLY A 75 -2.95 -1.62 -4.40
N GLY A 76 -3.69 -1.26 -5.45
CA GLY A 76 -5.04 -0.69 -5.30
C GLY A 76 -6.01 -1.63 -4.59
N LEU A 77 -6.02 -2.92 -4.96
CA LEU A 77 -6.86 -3.94 -4.34
C LEU A 77 -6.55 -4.11 -2.84
N SER A 78 -5.28 -4.02 -2.45
CA SER A 78 -4.89 -4.01 -1.03
C SER A 78 -5.59 -2.88 -0.26
N GLN A 79 -5.63 -1.68 -0.82
CA GLN A 79 -6.31 -0.55 -0.18
C GLN A 79 -7.83 -0.71 -0.18
N VAL A 80 -8.41 -1.33 -1.22
CA VAL A 80 -9.83 -1.72 -1.22
C VAL A 80 -10.14 -2.69 -0.09
N PHE A 81 -9.29 -3.71 0.15
CA PHE A 81 -9.46 -4.61 1.29
C PHE A 81 -9.35 -3.86 2.62
N TYR A 82 -8.34 -3.00 2.77
CA TYR A 82 -8.13 -2.19 3.96
C TYR A 82 -9.38 -1.35 4.31
N ILE A 83 -9.91 -0.64 3.32
CA ILE A 83 -11.05 0.24 3.52
C ILE A 83 -12.35 -0.55 3.66
N GLY A 84 -12.53 -1.60 2.85
CA GLY A 84 -13.74 -2.42 2.85
C GLY A 84 -13.96 -3.12 4.19
N ALA A 85 -12.96 -3.82 4.72
CA ALA A 85 -13.13 -4.49 6.01
C ALA A 85 -13.21 -3.47 7.17
N GLY A 86 -12.48 -2.36 7.08
CA GLY A 86 -12.59 -1.28 8.06
C GLY A 86 -13.99 -0.65 8.08
N ALA A 87 -14.57 -0.39 6.91
CA ALA A 87 -15.93 0.12 6.77
C ALA A 87 -16.98 -0.88 7.27
N ALA A 88 -16.74 -2.18 7.09
CA ALA A 88 -17.56 -3.26 7.64
C ALA A 88 -17.45 -3.41 9.17
N GLY A 89 -16.59 -2.62 9.84
CA GLY A 89 -16.48 -2.56 11.30
C GLY A 89 -15.20 -3.15 11.88
N LEU A 90 -14.27 -3.66 11.05
CA LEU A 90 -12.99 -4.16 11.55
C LEU A 90 -12.17 -3.00 12.16
N PRO A 91 -11.74 -3.08 13.43
CA PRO A 91 -11.16 -1.96 14.16
C PRO A 91 -9.67 -1.78 13.84
N TRP A 92 -9.33 -1.49 12.59
CA TRP A 92 -7.93 -1.35 12.15
C TRP A 92 -7.60 -0.01 11.50
N PHE A 93 -8.56 0.93 11.49
CA PHE A 93 -8.24 2.33 11.20
C PHE A 93 -7.46 2.93 12.38
N ALA A 94 -6.93 4.13 12.19
CA ALA A 94 -6.04 4.76 13.15
C ALA A 94 -6.68 4.89 14.54
N GLY A 95 -6.04 4.32 15.56
CA GLY A 95 -6.56 4.29 16.92
C GLY A 95 -7.53 3.13 17.19
N TRP A 96 -7.32 1.99 16.54
CA TRP A 96 -8.16 0.78 16.67
C TRP A 96 -9.64 1.06 16.44
N SER A 97 -9.94 1.90 15.46
CA SER A 97 -11.31 2.28 15.11
C SER A 97 -11.75 1.62 13.80
N GLY A 98 -13.06 1.63 13.55
CA GLY A 98 -13.67 1.03 12.36
C GLY A 98 -15.10 1.54 12.18
N GLY A 99 -15.70 1.16 11.06
CA GLY A 99 -17.06 1.52 10.68
C GLY A 99 -17.14 2.57 9.58
N ILE A 100 -18.29 2.61 8.92
CA ILE A 100 -18.54 3.47 7.75
C ILE A 100 -18.52 4.97 8.07
N SER A 101 -18.70 5.34 9.34
CA SER A 101 -18.62 6.74 9.79
C SER A 101 -17.26 7.38 9.47
N HIS A 102 -16.17 6.61 9.44
CA HIS A 102 -14.84 7.11 9.06
C HIS A 102 -14.73 7.52 7.59
N LEU A 103 -15.55 6.93 6.71
CA LEU A 103 -15.63 7.30 5.30
C LEU A 103 -16.48 8.56 5.08
N LEU A 104 -17.46 8.79 5.93
CA LEU A 104 -18.32 9.98 5.88
C LEU A 104 -17.77 11.16 6.72
N GLY A 105 -16.77 10.88 7.55
CA GLY A 105 -16.13 11.86 8.41
C GLY A 105 -14.89 12.52 7.80
N PRO A 106 -14.11 13.27 8.62
CA PRO A 106 -12.96 14.05 8.16
C PRO A 106 -11.84 13.23 7.49
N THR A 107 -11.75 11.93 7.82
CA THR A 107 -10.76 11.01 7.26
C THR A 107 -11.16 10.37 5.93
N GLY A 108 -12.42 10.52 5.51
CA GLY A 108 -12.97 9.80 4.36
C GLY A 108 -12.24 10.07 3.05
N GLY A 109 -11.88 11.34 2.81
CA GLY A 109 -11.10 11.73 1.65
C GLY A 109 -9.71 11.07 1.60
N TYR A 110 -9.06 10.87 2.76
CA TYR A 110 -7.78 10.17 2.83
C TYR A 110 -7.96 8.69 2.49
N LEU A 111 -8.96 8.02 3.04
CA LEU A 111 -9.23 6.61 2.77
C LEU A 111 -9.47 6.38 1.28
N ILE A 112 -10.37 7.14 0.64
CA ILE A 112 -10.60 7.03 -0.81
C ILE A 112 -9.32 7.38 -1.59
N GLY A 113 -8.62 8.43 -1.16
CA GLY A 113 -7.33 8.84 -1.73
C GLY A 113 -6.26 7.77 -1.68
N PHE A 114 -6.28 6.85 -0.71
CA PHE A 114 -5.31 5.76 -0.62
C PHE A 114 -5.43 4.76 -1.77
N ILE A 115 -6.65 4.44 -2.20
CA ILE A 115 -6.88 3.58 -3.37
C ILE A 115 -6.27 4.26 -4.60
N LEU A 116 -6.57 5.55 -4.79
CA LEU A 116 -6.07 6.32 -5.93
C LEU A 116 -4.56 6.46 -5.90
N ALA A 117 -3.96 6.72 -4.75
CA ALA A 117 -2.51 6.85 -4.57
C ALA A 117 -1.80 5.53 -4.90
N ALA A 118 -2.29 4.40 -4.41
CA ALA A 118 -1.72 3.08 -4.70
C ALA A 118 -1.86 2.72 -6.18
N LEU A 119 -3.02 2.97 -6.80
CA LEU A 119 -3.24 2.78 -8.24
C LEU A 119 -2.30 3.66 -9.07
N PHE A 120 -2.18 4.93 -8.72
CA PHE A 120 -1.36 5.90 -9.43
C PHE A 120 0.11 5.51 -9.34
N LEU A 121 0.65 5.33 -8.13
CA LEU A 121 2.05 4.98 -7.96
C LEU A 121 2.37 3.61 -8.57
N GLY A 122 1.50 2.63 -8.37
CA GLY A 122 1.62 1.30 -8.99
C GLY A 122 1.59 1.36 -10.51
N HIS A 123 0.79 2.24 -11.12
CA HIS A 123 0.79 2.45 -12.57
C HIS A 123 2.13 2.94 -13.09
N PHE A 124 2.74 3.91 -12.41
CA PHE A 124 4.06 4.42 -12.80
C PHE A 124 5.14 3.35 -12.62
N VAL A 125 5.08 2.59 -11.53
CA VAL A 125 5.98 1.45 -11.30
C VAL A 125 5.84 0.41 -12.39
N ASP A 126 4.63 0.07 -12.82
CA ASP A 126 4.39 -0.93 -13.87
C ASP A 126 4.86 -0.44 -15.24
N ARG A 127 4.63 0.85 -15.56
CA ARG A 127 4.90 1.42 -16.89
C ARG A 127 6.34 1.88 -17.09
N TYR A 128 7.00 2.40 -16.06
CA TYR A 128 8.32 3.02 -16.17
C TYR A 128 9.38 2.19 -15.44
N ILE A 129 10.08 1.33 -16.18
CA ILE A 129 11.18 0.51 -15.64
C ILE A 129 12.27 1.38 -14.99
N ARG A 130 12.53 2.58 -15.52
CA ARG A 130 13.45 3.56 -14.93
C ARG A 130 13.03 4.03 -13.55
N ALA A 131 11.72 4.14 -13.26
CA ALA A 131 11.24 4.54 -11.93
C ALA A 131 11.50 3.48 -10.85
N ARG A 132 11.95 2.27 -11.23
CA ARG A 132 12.28 1.19 -10.30
C ARG A 132 13.73 1.24 -9.82
N SER A 133 14.50 2.29 -10.19
CA SER A 133 15.90 2.46 -9.77
C SER A 133 15.96 3.09 -8.39
N PHE A 134 16.13 2.23 -7.39
CA PHE A 134 16.47 2.59 -6.02
C PHE A 134 17.97 2.41 -5.82
#